data_AF-A0A7V8DDK5-F1
#
_entry.id   AF-A0A7V8DDK5-F1
#
_cell.length_a   1.000
_cell.length_b   1.000
_cell.length_c   1.000
_cell.angle_alpha   90.00
_cell.angle_beta   90.00
_cell.angle_gamma   90.00
#
_symmetry.space_group_name_H-M   'P 1'
#
loop_
_entity.id
_entity.type
_entity.pdbx_description
1 polymer ?
#
loop_
_entity_poly.entity_id
_entity_poly.type
_entity_poly.pdbx_seq_one_letter_code
_entity_poly.pdbx_strand_id
1 'polypeptide(L)'
;MLTRVAGTCLVVTSDEPISLTDAYAFIKVSVMERAMTDIQIVVNNCNPTREGERTYFTLLKACEGFLKISPPLTGVIRRDTRVWEAIRNQQPLLTRYPNIEAALDVVAIADRLLWSG
;
A
#
# COMPACT_ATOMS: atom_id res chain seq x y z
N MET A 1 -6.38 13.42 -12.24
CA MET A 1 -5.82 12.15 -11.75
C MET A 1 -6.89 11.06 -11.81
N LEU A 2 -6.58 9.84 -12.27
CA LEU A 2 -7.56 8.73 -12.43
C LEU A 2 -8.28 8.36 -11.13
N THR A 3 -7.67 8.63 -9.98
CA THR A 3 -8.26 8.46 -8.64
C THR A 3 -9.49 9.32 -8.38
N ARG A 4 -9.75 10.36 -9.19
CA ARG A 4 -10.94 11.23 -9.08
C ARG A 4 -12.27 10.54 -9.38
N VAL A 5 -12.33 9.28 -9.82
CA VAL A 5 -13.62 8.60 -10.06
C VAL A 5 -13.73 7.31 -9.25
N ALA A 6 -12.68 6.96 -8.49
CA ALA A 6 -12.66 5.75 -7.69
C ALA A 6 -13.37 5.94 -6.34
N GLY A 7 -14.07 4.90 -5.88
CA GLY A 7 -14.62 4.85 -4.52
C GLY A 7 -13.54 4.74 -3.44
N THR A 8 -12.47 4.00 -3.74
CA THR A 8 -11.32 3.77 -2.86
C THR A 8 -10.02 4.06 -3.60
N CYS A 9 -9.06 4.69 -2.92
CA CYS A 9 -7.73 5.01 -3.42
C CYS A 9 -6.68 4.27 -2.59
N LEU A 10 -6.16 3.16 -3.15
CA LEU A 10 -5.09 2.39 -2.56
C LEU A 10 -3.73 3.03 -2.88
N VAL A 11 -3.07 3.60 -1.88
CA VAL A 11 -1.71 4.16 -1.99
C VAL A 11 -0.70 3.08 -1.60
N VAL A 12 0.16 2.72 -2.54
CA VAL A 12 1.22 1.72 -2.35
C VAL A 12 2.55 2.45 -2.15
N THR A 13 3.26 2.13 -1.06
CA THR A 13 4.59 2.69 -0.72
C THR A 13 5.55 1.58 -0.30
N SER A 14 6.82 1.90 0.01
CA SER A 14 7.81 0.98 0.55
C SER A 14 8.56 1.58 1.75
N ASP A 15 9.47 0.81 2.34
CA ASP A 15 10.40 1.24 3.39
C ASP A 15 11.47 2.26 2.92
N GLU A 16 11.49 2.58 1.62
CA GLU A 16 12.43 3.55 1.06
C GLU A 16 11.99 5.00 1.37
N PRO A 17 12.89 5.87 1.88
CA PRO A 17 12.55 7.24 2.24
C PRO A 17 11.95 8.07 1.10
N ILE A 18 12.37 7.81 -0.14
CA ILE A 18 11.85 8.48 -1.33
C ILE A 18 10.39 8.05 -1.59
N SER A 19 10.09 6.75 -1.49
CA SER A 19 8.73 6.23 -1.64
C SER A 19 7.76 6.80 -0.60
N LEU A 20 8.22 6.97 0.64
CA LEU A 20 7.43 7.62 1.70
C LEU A 20 7.13 9.09 1.38
N THR A 21 8.11 9.81 0.86
CA THR A 21 7.98 11.23 0.51
C THR A 21 6.98 11.40 -0.64
N ASP A 22 7.07 10.55 -1.67
CA ASP A 22 6.17 10.57 -2.81
C ASP A 22 4.74 10.17 -2.42
N ALA A 23 4.58 9.14 -1.58
CA ALA A 23 3.28 8.73 -1.05
C ALA A 23 2.62 9.86 -0.26
N TYR A 24 3.36 10.53 0.62
CA TYR A 24 2.84 11.68 1.36
C TYR A 24 2.46 12.83 0.44
N ALA A 25 3.30 13.18 -0.53
CA ALA A 25 3.00 14.24 -1.50
C ALA A 25 1.72 13.94 -2.30
N PHE A 26 1.56 12.69 -2.75
CA PHE A 26 0.36 12.22 -3.43
C PHE A 26 -0.89 12.34 -2.54
N ILE A 27 -0.82 11.89 -1.29
CA ILE A 27 -1.93 11.98 -0.32
C ILE A 27 -2.29 13.45 -0.08
N LYS A 28 -1.30 14.31 0.14
CA LYS A 28 -1.51 15.75 0.34
C LYS A 28 -2.26 16.37 -0.83
N VAL A 29 -1.80 16.15 -2.07
CA VAL A 29 -2.47 16.68 -3.26
C VAL A 29 -3.88 16.09 -3.39
N SER A 30 -4.05 14.79 -3.15
CA SER A 30 -5.36 14.12 -3.23
C SER A 30 -6.38 14.70 -2.24
N VAL A 31 -5.96 14.97 -1.00
CA VAL A 31 -6.78 15.58 0.05
C VAL A 31 -7.10 17.04 -0.27
N MET A 32 -6.13 17.79 -0.80
CA MET A 32 -6.34 19.18 -1.21
C MET A 32 -7.30 19.30 -2.41
N GLU A 33 -7.27 18.34 -3.33
CA GLU A 33 -8.18 18.31 -4.47
C GLU A 33 -9.58 17.80 -4.12
N ARG A 34 -9.72 16.95 -3.09
CA ARG A 34 -11.00 16.33 -2.66
C ARG A 34 -11.04 15.97 -1.17
N ALA A 35 -12.14 16.32 -0.51
CA ALA A 35 -12.40 15.95 0.89
C ALA A 35 -12.87 14.49 1.12
N MET A 36 -13.19 13.71 0.08
CA MET A 36 -13.89 12.42 0.24
C MET A 36 -13.35 11.30 -0.67
N THR A 37 -12.05 11.03 -0.63
CA THR A 37 -11.51 9.79 -1.21
C THR A 37 -11.16 8.86 -0.05
N ASP A 38 -11.71 7.65 -0.02
CA ASP A 38 -11.31 6.61 0.93
C ASP A 38 -9.87 6.18 0.64
N ILE A 39 -8.90 6.82 1.31
CA ILE A 39 -7.47 6.58 1.12
C ILE A 39 -7.05 5.41 2.02
N GLN A 40 -6.49 4.38 1.40
CA GLN A 40 -6.11 3.11 2.00
C GLN A 40 -4.61 2.89 1.75
N ILE A 41 -3.82 2.51 2.76
CA ILE A 41 -2.36 2.39 2.62
C ILE A 41 -1.94 0.92 2.52
N VAL A 42 -1.08 0.60 1.56
CA VAL A 42 -0.33 -0.67 1.51
C VAL A 42 1.16 -0.38 1.54
N VAL A 43 1.88 -1.04 2.43
CA VAL A 43 3.34 -0.99 2.45
C VAL A 43 3.89 -2.25 1.79
N ASN A 44 4.53 -2.09 0.65
CA ASN A 44 5.09 -3.16 -0.15
C ASN A 44 6.58 -3.35 0.14
N ASN A 45 7.07 -4.56 -0.13
CA ASN A 45 8.48 -4.89 -0.17
C ASN A 45 9.22 -4.68 1.16
N CYS A 46 8.59 -5.01 2.29
CA CYS A 46 9.21 -4.94 3.62
C CYS A 46 9.49 -6.33 4.19
N ASN A 47 10.55 -6.52 4.98
CA ASN A 47 10.73 -7.78 5.69
C ASN A 47 11.56 -7.57 6.96
N PRO A 48 10.98 -7.80 8.17
CA PRO A 48 9.69 -8.45 8.45
C PRO A 48 8.48 -7.51 8.37
N THR A 49 7.26 -8.04 8.50
CA THR A 49 5.99 -7.27 8.51
C THR A 49 6.02 -6.07 9.47
N ARG A 50 6.66 -6.22 10.63
CA ARG A 50 6.83 -5.16 11.64
C ARG A 50 7.58 -3.93 11.12
N GLU A 51 8.47 -4.09 10.14
CA GLU A 51 9.13 -2.98 9.47
C GLU A 51 8.14 -2.20 8.60
N GLY A 52 7.28 -2.90 7.86
CA GLY A 52 6.21 -2.27 7.10
C GLY A 52 5.23 -1.48 7.98
N GLU A 53 4.89 -2.01 9.16
CA GLU A 53 4.09 -1.28 10.15
C GLU A 53 4.79 0.01 10.63
N ARG A 54 6.10 -0.04 10.89
CA ARG A 54 6.89 1.15 11.28
C ARG A 54 6.93 2.20 10.18
N THR A 55 7.09 1.78 8.93
CA THR A 55 7.02 2.63 7.74
C THR A 55 5.65 3.30 7.65
N TYR A 56 4.57 2.53 7.82
CA TYR A 56 3.21 3.07 7.89
C TYR A 56 3.03 4.10 9.02
N PHE A 57 3.50 3.82 10.24
CA PHE A 57 3.38 4.77 11.35
C PHE A 57 4.12 6.08 11.10
N THR A 58 5.21 6.05 10.33
CA THR A 58 5.93 7.26 9.93
C THR A 58 5.08 8.12 8.99
N LEU A 59 4.48 7.49 7.97
CA LEU A 59 3.56 8.16 7.06
C LEU A 59 2.30 8.67 7.77
N LEU A 60 1.71 7.85 8.65
CA LEU A 60 0.53 8.19 9.43
C LEU A 60 0.76 9.44 10.28
N LYS A 61 1.88 9.52 11.01
CA LYS A 61 2.22 10.70 11.80
C LYS A 61 2.32 11.97 10.97
N ALA A 62 2.87 11.90 9.76
CA ALA A 62 2.91 13.04 8.85
C ALA A 62 1.50 13.45 8.39
N CYS A 63 0.66 12.47 8.05
CA CYS A 63 -0.73 12.71 7.67
C CYS A 63 -1.53 13.35 8.81
N GLU A 64 -1.42 12.83 10.03
CA GLU A 64 -2.12 13.36 11.21
C GLU A 64 -1.59 14.75 11.62
N GLY A 65 -0.28 14.95 11.56
CA GLY A 65 0.36 16.21 11.92
C GLY A 65 -0.06 17.35 10.99
N PHE A 66 0.05 17.13 9.68
CA PHE A 66 -0.06 18.18 8.67
C PHE A 66 -1.40 18.19 7.92
N LEU A 67 -1.99 17.03 7.67
CA LEU A 67 -3.20 16.89 6.84
C LEU A 67 -4.47 16.66 7.66
N LYS A 68 -4.34 16.37 8.97
CA LYS A 68 -5.45 16.09 9.90
C LYS A 68 -6.32 14.90 9.45
N ILE A 69 -5.70 13.92 8.80
CA ILE A 69 -6.34 12.66 8.41
C ILE A 69 -5.52 11.46 8.90
N SER A 70 -6.19 10.32 9.10
CA SER A 70 -5.58 9.07 9.55
C SER A 70 -5.93 7.93 8.58
N PRO A 71 -5.33 7.90 7.37
CA PRO A 71 -5.61 6.86 6.39
C PRO A 71 -5.20 5.48 6.96
N PRO A 72 -6.10 4.48 6.96
CA PRO A 72 -5.84 3.18 7.58
C PRO A 72 -4.80 2.35 6.80
N LEU A 73 -4.13 1.44 7.52
CA LEU A 73 -3.27 0.41 6.94
C LEU A 73 -4.12 -0.77 6.46
N THR A 74 -4.15 -0.97 5.14
CA THR A 74 -4.82 -2.10 4.50
C THR A 74 -3.96 -3.36 4.54
N GLY A 75 -2.64 -3.23 4.51
CA GLY A 75 -1.75 -4.37 4.73
C GLY A 75 -0.29 -4.10 4.39
N VAL A 76 0.54 -5.11 4.66
CA VAL A 76 1.97 -5.11 4.35
C VAL A 76 2.27 -6.32 3.47
N ILE A 77 2.95 -6.11 2.35
CA ILE A 77 3.41 -7.19 1.47
C ILE A 77 4.89 -7.45 1.77
N ARG A 78 5.20 -8.69 2.16
CA ARG A 78 6.57 -9.08 2.49
C ARG A 78 7.48 -9.12 1.27
N ARG A 79 8.74 -8.75 1.46
CA ARG A 79 9.80 -8.88 0.44
C ARG A 79 10.06 -10.36 0.16
N ASP A 80 9.84 -10.77 -1.08
CA ASP A 80 10.09 -12.13 -1.57
C ASP A 80 10.78 -12.09 -2.93
N THR A 81 11.87 -12.84 -3.09
CA THR A 81 12.65 -12.90 -4.34
C THR A 81 11.88 -13.52 -5.51
N ARG A 82 10.86 -14.33 -5.24
CA ARG A 82 10.01 -14.97 -6.26
C ARG A 82 9.11 -13.96 -6.97
N VAL A 83 8.88 -12.78 -6.40
CA VAL A 83 8.20 -11.67 -7.10
C VAL A 83 9.00 -11.29 -8.35
N TRP A 84 10.32 -11.15 -8.21
CA TRP A 84 11.21 -10.87 -9.34
C TRP A 84 11.23 -11.99 -10.37
N GLU A 85 11.23 -13.24 -9.92
CA GLU A 85 11.16 -14.39 -10.83
C GLU A 85 9.83 -14.41 -11.61
N ALA A 86 8.70 -14.13 -10.96
CA ALA A 86 7.40 -14.04 -11.62
C ALA A 86 7.37 -12.95 -12.70
N ILE A 87 7.92 -11.76 -12.40
CA ILE A 87 8.07 -10.65 -13.36
C ILE A 87 8.92 -11.09 -14.57
N ARG A 88 10.08 -11.72 -14.33
CA ARG A 88 10.97 -12.19 -15.41
C ARG A 88 10.31 -13.23 -16.31
N ASN A 89 9.45 -14.07 -15.75
CA ASN A 89 8.70 -15.08 -16.49
C ASN A 89 7.39 -14.56 -17.08
N GLN A 90 7.09 -13.26 -16.94
CA GLN A 90 5.84 -12.64 -17.43
C GLN A 90 4.58 -13.36 -16.92
N GLN A 91 4.64 -13.90 -15.70
CA GLN A 91 3.52 -14.58 -15.06
C GLN A 91 3.11 -13.85 -13.78
N PRO A 92 1.81 -13.67 -13.51
CA PRO A 92 1.34 -13.10 -12.25
C PRO A 92 1.83 -13.91 -11.05
N LEU A 93 2.20 -13.19 -9.98
CA LEU A 93 2.69 -13.79 -8.73
C LEU A 93 1.72 -14.86 -8.20
N LEU A 94 0.43 -14.53 -8.14
CA LEU A 94 -0.62 -15.40 -7.61
C LEU A 94 -0.81 -16.68 -8.44
N THR A 95 -0.47 -16.66 -9.73
CA THR A 95 -0.56 -17.85 -10.59
C THR A 95 0.68 -18.72 -10.47
N ARG A 96 1.87 -18.11 -10.47
CA ARG A 96 3.14 -18.84 -10.49
C ARG A 96 3.56 -19.34 -9.10
N TYR A 97 3.32 -18.53 -8.07
CA TYR A 97 3.75 -18.77 -6.70
C TYR A 97 2.63 -18.46 -5.68
N PRO A 98 1.50 -19.20 -5.70
CA PRO A 98 0.34 -18.89 -4.86
C PRO A 98 0.59 -19.00 -3.35
N ASN A 99 1.53 -19.85 -2.94
CA ASN A 99 1.70 -20.24 -1.53
C ASN A 99 2.85 -19.52 -0.81
N ILE A 100 3.35 -18.42 -1.39
CA ILE A 100 4.48 -17.67 -0.82
C ILE A 100 3.96 -16.53 0.03
N GLU A 101 4.80 -16.04 0.93
CA GLU A 101 4.45 -14.97 1.87
C GLU A 101 3.85 -13.75 1.15
N ALA A 102 4.53 -13.23 0.12
CA ALA A 102 4.03 -12.08 -0.65
C ALA A 102 2.69 -12.33 -1.35
N ALA A 103 2.45 -13.56 -1.84
CA ALA A 103 1.18 -13.90 -2.50
C ALA A 103 0.03 -13.97 -1.48
N LEU A 104 0.28 -14.60 -0.33
CA LEU A 104 -0.68 -14.67 0.76
C LEU A 104 -1.01 -13.27 1.31
N ASP A 105 -0.02 -12.39 1.40
CA ASP A 105 -0.22 -10.99 1.83
C ASP A 105 -1.11 -10.22 0.85
N VAL A 106 -0.92 -10.42 -0.47
CA VAL A 106 -1.77 -9.81 -1.51
C VAL A 106 -3.21 -10.32 -1.41
N VAL A 107 -3.41 -11.61 -1.21
CA VAL A 107 -4.76 -12.20 -1.04
C VAL A 107 -5.43 -11.63 0.21
N ALA A 108 -4.72 -11.52 1.33
CA ALA A 108 -5.25 -10.94 2.56
C ALA A 108 -5.66 -9.46 2.40
N ILE A 109 -4.91 -8.67 1.61
CA ILE A 109 -5.28 -7.29 1.27
C ILE A 109 -6.55 -7.27 0.41
N ALA A 110 -6.63 -8.15 -0.59
CA ALA A 110 -7.81 -8.24 -1.45
C ALA A 110 -9.07 -8.61 -0.66
N ASP A 111 -8.97 -9.61 0.22
CA ASP A 111 -10.06 -9.99 1.12
C ASP A 111 -10.47 -8.81 2.00
N ARG A 112 -9.52 -8.08 2.60
CA ARG A 112 -9.87 -6.91 3.41
C ARG A 112 -10.65 -5.86 2.62
N LEU A 113 -10.26 -5.59 1.37
CA LEU A 113 -10.91 -4.58 0.52
C LEU A 113 -12.31 -4.99 0.08
N LEU A 114 -12.53 -6.27 -0.22
CA LEU A 114 -13.82 -6.79 -0.65
C LEU A 114 -14.86 -6.81 0.48
N TRP A 115 -14.42 -6.96 1.73
CA TRP A 115 -15.30 -6.99 2.89
C TRP A 115 -15.53 -5.61 3.53
N SER A 116 -14.75 -4.59 3.13
CA SER A 116 -14.88 -3.21 3.62
C SER A 116 -15.78 -2.31 2.77
N GLY A 117 -16.35 -2.81 1.67
CA GLY A 117 -17.30 -2.10 0.80
C GLY A 117 -18.72 -2.59 0.96
#